data_AF-A0A2N2PSP4-F1
#
_entry.id   AF-A0A2N2PSP4-F1
#
_cell.length_a   1.000
_cell.length_b   1.000
_cell.length_c   1.000
_cell.angle_alpha   90.00
_cell.angle_beta   90.00
_cell.angle_gamma   90.00
#
_symmetry.space_group_name_H-M   'P 1'
#
loop_
_entity.id
_entity.type
_entity.pdbx_description
1 polymer ?
#
loop_
_entity_poly.entity_id
_entity_poly.type
_entity_poly.pdbx_seq_one_letter_code
_entity_poly.pdbx_strand_id
1 'polypeptide(L)'
;MPEFIFVGSAPPPAEFRQALADAMAATNPVDDLLVLAGRLGEYERKYRMSSVSFAQRYQAGRLDDEVQHCVEWAAAYDLFVKTKRVVEATLMRAAVQPEFAEVMA
;
A
#
# COMPACT_ATOMS: atom_id res chain seq x y z
N MET A 1 -8.80 -0.07 2.23
CA MET A 1 -9.51 0.44 3.41
C MET A 1 -10.60 -0.56 3.72
N PRO A 2 -10.49 -1.34 4.81
CA PRO A 2 -11.55 -2.25 5.22
C PRO A 2 -12.82 -1.48 5.59
N GLU A 3 -13.98 -1.91 5.09
CA GLU A 3 -15.28 -1.39 5.50
C GLU A 3 -15.74 -2.12 6.76
N PHE A 4 -16.07 -1.36 7.81
CA PHE A 4 -16.60 -1.92 9.05
C PHE A 4 -18.09 -1.61 9.15
N ILE A 5 -18.92 -2.65 9.19
CA ILE A 5 -20.35 -2.53 9.47
C ILE A 5 -20.58 -2.95 10.92
N PHE A 6 -20.87 -1.96 11.78
CA PHE A 6 -21.25 -2.20 13.16
C PHE A 6 -22.78 -2.19 13.27
N VAL A 7 -23.37 -3.30 13.73
CA VAL A 7 -24.81 -3.41 13.98
C VAL A 7 -25.09 -2.99 15.43
N GLY A 8 -25.70 -1.81 15.64
CA GLY A 8 -26.04 -1.29 16.97
C GLY A 8 -25.34 0.03 17.32
N SER A 9 -25.01 0.24 18.60
CA SER A 9 -24.23 1.40 19.06
C SER A 9 -22.76 1.26 18.67
N ALA A 10 -22.07 2.39 18.41
CA ALA A 10 -20.65 2.39 18.11
C ALA A 10 -19.85 1.65 19.20
N PRO A 11 -18.91 0.74 18.82
CA PRO A 11 -18.12 0.00 19.79
C PRO A 11 -17.25 0.94 20.61
N PRO A 12 -16.92 0.60 21.87
CA PRO A 12 -15.96 1.35 22.66
C PRO A 12 -14.61 1.47 21.94
N PRO A 13 -13.84 2.56 22.16
CA PRO A 13 -12.61 2.85 21.41
C PRO A 13 -11.56 1.73 21.41
N ALA A 14 -11.52 0.91 22.46
CA ALA A 14 -10.61 -0.22 22.55
C ALA A 14 -11.00 -1.36 21.58
N GLU A 15 -12.29 -1.69 21.49
CA GLU A 15 -12.79 -2.71 20.55
C GLU A 15 -12.64 -2.25 19.10
N PHE A 16 -12.87 -0.97 18.81
CA PHE A 16 -12.64 -0.43 17.47
C PHE A 16 -11.16 -0.55 17.05
N ARG A 17 -10.23 -0.22 17.97
CA ARG A 17 -8.78 -0.36 17.70
C ARG A 17 -8.37 -1.80 17.47
N GLN A 18 -8.94 -2.74 18.24
CA GLN A 18 -8.66 -4.16 18.06
C GLN A 18 -9.21 -4.69 16.73
N ALA A 19 -10.47 -4.39 16.40
CA ALA A 19 -11.06 -4.76 15.13
C ALA A 19 -10.31 -4.16 13.93
N LEU A 20 -9.82 -2.93 14.07
CA LEU A 20 -8.96 -2.30 13.07
C LEU A 20 -7.62 -3.03 12.95
N ALA A 21 -6.97 -3.38 14.07
CA ALA A 21 -5.72 -4.12 14.07
C ALA A 21 -5.88 -5.52 13.44
N ASP A 22 -6.96 -6.23 13.77
CA ASP A 22 -7.24 -7.56 13.24
C ASP A 22 -7.54 -7.51 11.74
N ALA A 23 -8.33 -6.53 11.29
CA ALA A 23 -8.59 -6.32 9.87
C ALA A 23 -7.32 -5.94 9.11
N MET A 24 -6.47 -5.07 9.69
CA MET A 24 -5.17 -4.71 9.13
C MET A 24 -4.21 -5.91 9.09
N ALA A 25 -4.24 -6.79 10.10
CA ALA A 25 -3.44 -8.01 10.14
C ALA A 25 -3.93 -9.08 9.15
N ALA A 26 -5.24 -9.11 8.87
CA ALA A 26 -5.83 -9.95 7.82
C ALA A 26 -5.62 -9.39 6.41
N THR A 27 -5.17 -8.14 6.28
CA THR A 27 -4.91 -7.56 4.97
C THR A 27 -3.58 -8.10 4.44
N ASN A 28 -3.62 -8.77 3.29
CA ASN A 28 -2.41 -9.25 2.62
C ASN A 28 -1.71 -8.05 1.93
N PRO A 29 -0.53 -7.63 2.40
CA PRO A 29 0.16 -6.47 1.83
C PRO A 29 0.56 -6.67 0.36
N VAL A 30 0.60 -7.93 -0.11
CA VAL A 30 0.80 -8.25 -1.54
C VAL A 30 -0.44 -7.91 -2.36
N ASP A 31 -1.64 -8.20 -1.86
CA ASP A 31 -2.89 -7.87 -2.56
C ASP A 31 -3.08 -6.35 -2.67
N ASP A 32 -2.77 -5.62 -1.60
CA ASP A 32 -2.74 -4.15 -1.63
C ASP A 32 -1.75 -3.62 -2.68
N LEU A 33 -0.59 -4.26 -2.80
CA LEU A 33 0.43 -3.89 -3.79
C LEU A 33 -0.05 -4.15 -5.23
N LEU A 34 -0.76 -5.25 -5.47
CA LEU A 34 -1.37 -5.56 -6.77
C LEU A 34 -2.45 -4.55 -7.14
N VAL A 35 -3.32 -4.17 -6.19
CA VAL A 35 -4.35 -3.14 -6.41
C VAL A 35 -3.71 -1.80 -6.76
N LEU A 36 -2.65 -1.40 -6.03
CA LEU A 36 -1.92 -0.17 -6.30
C LEU A 36 -1.23 -0.20 -7.66
N ALA A 37 -0.60 -1.32 -8.02
CA ALA A 37 0.01 -1.49 -9.34
C ALA A 37 -1.02 -1.36 -10.48
N GLY A 38 -2.23 -1.90 -10.29
CA GLY A 38 -3.33 -1.76 -11.23
C GLY A 38 -3.73 -0.29 -11.45
N ARG A 39 -3.95 0.44 -10.35
CA ARG A 39 -4.29 1.88 -10.38
C ARG A 39 -3.20 2.72 -11.03
N LEU A 40 -1.93 2.46 -10.69
CA LEU A 40 -0.80 3.11 -11.32
C LEU A 40 -0.76 2.84 -12.83
N GLY A 41 -0.98 1.59 -13.25
CA GLY A 41 -1.05 1.23 -14.67
C GLY A 41 -2.18 1.96 -15.43
N GLU A 42 -3.31 2.24 -14.77
CA GLU A 42 -4.38 3.05 -15.37
C GLU A 42 -3.94 4.50 -15.61
N TYR A 43 -3.31 5.13 -14.62
CA TYR A 43 -2.77 6.47 -14.79
C TYR A 43 -1.66 6.52 -15.84
N GLU A 44 -0.77 5.52 -15.86
CA GLU A 44 0.30 5.44 -16.86
C GLU A 44 -0.24 5.32 -18.29
N ARG A 45 -1.30 4.53 -18.49
CA ARG A 45 -1.98 4.43 -19.79
C ARG A 45 -2.69 5.73 -20.15
N LYS A 46 -3.38 6.35 -19.19
CA LYS A 46 -4.14 7.58 -19.39
C LYS A 46 -3.25 8.75 -19.78
N TYR A 47 -2.15 8.94 -19.07
CA TYR A 47 -1.23 10.07 -19.25
C TYR A 47 0.01 9.74 -20.10
N ARG A 48 0.11 8.49 -20.59
CA ARG A 48 1.26 7.97 -21.37
C ARG A 48 2.61 8.28 -20.74
N MET A 49 2.68 8.22 -19.42
CA MET A 49 3.86 8.57 -18.64
C MET A 49 4.02 7.55 -17.52
N SER A 50 5.24 7.05 -17.31
CA SER A 50 5.50 6.12 -16.20
C SER A 50 5.30 6.80 -14.85
N SER A 51 4.85 6.06 -13.84
CA SER A 51 4.65 6.59 -12.49
C SER A 51 5.97 7.10 -11.87
N VAL A 52 7.10 6.51 -12.28
CA VAL A 52 8.45 6.98 -11.90
C VAL A 52 8.73 8.36 -12.48
N SER A 53 8.48 8.54 -13.78
CA SER A 53 8.67 9.84 -14.46
C SER A 53 7.72 10.90 -13.93
N PHE A 54 6.47 10.53 -13.66
CA PHE A 54 5.48 11.40 -13.03
C PHE A 54 5.98 11.86 -11.66
N ALA A 55 6.40 10.95 -10.78
CA ALA A 55 6.88 11.29 -9.44
C ALA A 55 8.09 12.24 -9.47
N GLN A 56 9.05 12.01 -10.38
CA GLN A 56 10.20 12.90 -10.56
C GLN A 56 9.78 14.31 -11.00
N ARG A 57 8.86 14.40 -11.97
CA ARG A 57 8.36 15.69 -12.47
C ARG A 57 7.47 16.40 -11.46
N TYR A 58 6.66 15.66 -10.70
CA TYR A 58 5.82 16.15 -9.62
C TYR A 58 6.67 16.82 -8.53
N GLN A 59 7.73 16.14 -8.08
CA GLN A 59 8.68 16.69 -7.10
C GLN A 59 9.45 17.89 -7.65
N ALA A 60 9.73 17.92 -8.94
CA ALA A 60 10.42 19.03 -9.60
C ALA A 60 9.50 20.22 -9.94
N GLY A 61 8.18 20.11 -9.74
CA GLY A 61 7.20 21.11 -10.18
C GLY A 61 7.16 21.32 -11.70
N ARG A 62 7.54 20.29 -12.48
CA ARG A 62 7.64 20.34 -13.96
C ARG A 62 6.55 19.52 -14.65
N LEU A 63 5.37 19.45 -14.05
CA LEU A 63 4.22 18.82 -14.66
C LEU A 63 3.41 19.84 -15.44
N ASP A 64 2.64 19.37 -16.41
CA ASP A 64 1.58 20.17 -17.01
C ASP A 64 0.48 20.45 -15.97
N ASP A 65 -0.33 21.50 -16.17
CA ASP A 65 -1.35 21.92 -15.20
C ASP A 65 -2.37 20.81 -14.90
N GLU A 66 -2.73 19.98 -15.88
CA GLU A 66 -3.71 18.89 -15.68
C GLU A 66 -3.17 17.77 -14.78
N VAL A 67 -1.89 17.42 -14.94
CA VAL A 67 -1.20 16.34 -14.22
C VAL A 67 -0.64 16.85 -12.90
N GLN A 68 -0.33 18.14 -12.78
CA GLN A 68 0.11 18.77 -11.53
C GLN A 68 -0.93 18.66 -10.42
N HIS A 69 -2.21 18.59 -10.77
CA HIS A 69 -3.32 18.38 -9.82
C HIS A 69 -3.62 16.90 -9.53
N CYS A 70 -2.91 15.93 -10.14
CA CYS A 70 -3.12 14.50 -9.90
C CYS A 70 -2.51 14.02 -8.57
N VAL A 71 -2.99 14.57 -7.45
CA VAL A 71 -2.58 14.21 -6.08
C VAL A 71 -2.84 12.72 -5.80
N GLU A 72 -3.93 12.16 -6.35
CA GLU A 72 -4.25 10.74 -6.20
C GLU A 72 -3.19 9.82 -6.81
N TRP A 73 -2.62 10.20 -7.97
CA TRP A 73 -1.56 9.42 -8.60
C TRP A 73 -0.27 9.48 -7.77
N ALA A 74 0.09 10.67 -7.27
CA ALA A 74 1.24 10.84 -6.38
C ALA A 74 1.08 10.02 -5.08
N ALA A 75 -0.10 10.08 -4.46
CA ALA A 75 -0.42 9.33 -3.26
C ALA A 75 -0.40 7.81 -3.50
N ALA A 76 -0.97 7.34 -4.61
CA ALA A 76 -0.95 5.93 -4.98
C ALA A 76 0.48 5.42 -5.22
N TYR A 77 1.33 6.23 -5.86
CA TYR A 77 2.72 5.86 -6.11
C TYR A 77 3.55 5.81 -4.83
N ASP A 78 3.40 6.81 -3.95
CA ASP A 78 4.10 6.83 -2.66
C ASP A 78 3.67 5.64 -1.78
N LEU A 79 2.37 5.34 -1.73
CA LEU A 79 1.87 4.18 -1.01
C LEU A 79 2.40 2.86 -1.59
N PHE A 80 2.44 2.73 -2.92
CA PHE A 80 3.00 1.56 -3.59
C PHE A 80 4.47 1.33 -3.20
N VAL A 81 5.30 2.39 -3.23
CA VAL A 81 6.73 2.29 -2.87
C VAL A 81 6.90 1.90 -1.41
N LYS A 82 6.09 2.46 -0.51
CA LYS A 82 6.11 2.12 0.92
C LYS A 82 5.72 0.67 1.17
N THR A 83 4.59 0.21 0.62
CA THR A 83 4.12 -1.17 0.76
C THR A 83 5.12 -2.15 0.17
N LYS A 84 5.68 -1.85 -1.01
CA LYS A 84 6.73 -2.67 -1.63
C LYS A 84 7.93 -2.85 -0.72
N ARG A 85 8.44 -1.79 -0.10
CA ARG A 85 9.58 -1.87 0.83
C ARG A 85 9.28 -2.72 2.06
N VAL A 86 8.07 -2.62 2.60
CA VAL A 86 7.64 -3.45 3.75
C VAL A 86 7.62 -4.93 3.35
N VAL A 87 7.04 -5.26 2.20
CA VAL A 87 7.01 -6.63 1.68
C VAL A 87 8.43 -7.15 1.43
N GLU A 88 9.28 -6.38 0.75
CA GLU A 88 10.68 -6.74 0.49
C GLU A 88 11.46 -6.97 1.79
N ALA A 89 11.33 -6.09 2.78
CA ALA A 89 11.98 -6.24 4.07
C ALA A 89 11.49 -7.48 4.84
N THR A 90 10.19 -7.79 4.74
CA THR A 90 9.60 -8.96 5.38
C THR A 90 10.07 -10.25 4.72
N LEU A 91 10.10 -10.28 3.38
CA LEU A 91 10.64 -11.40 2.61
C LEU A 91 12.14 -11.60 2.87
N MET A 92 12.93 -10.53 2.95
CA MET A 92 14.35 -10.63 3.31
C MET A 92 14.54 -11.22 4.71
N ARG A 93 13.76 -10.79 5.70
CA ARG A 93 13.83 -11.38 7.06
C ARG A 93 13.46 -12.85 7.07
N ALA A 94 12.39 -13.22 6.34
CA ALA A 94 11.96 -14.61 6.22
C ALA A 94 13.00 -15.47 5.48
N ALA A 95 13.64 -14.94 4.43
CA ALA A 95 14.66 -15.65 3.66
C ALA A 95 16.00 -15.78 4.42
N VAL A 96 16.31 -14.84 5.32
CA VAL A 96 17.54 -14.85 6.14
C VAL A 96 17.38 -15.66 7.41
N GLN A 97 16.17 -15.96 7.88
CA GLN A 97 15.92 -16.94 8.93
C GLN A 97 15.73 -18.33 8.31
N PRO A 98 16.77 -19.20 8.30
CA PRO A 98 16.52 -20.62 8.08
C PRO A 98 15.77 -21.12 9.31
N GLU A 99 14.55 -21.61 9.11
CA GLU A 99 14.02 -22.81 9.76
C GLU A 99 14.49 -23.04 11.22
N PHE A 100 14.17 -22.15 12.15
CA PHE A 100 14.27 -22.44 13.60
C PHE A 100 13.18 -23.43 14.06
N ALA A 101 12.79 -24.38 13.20
CA ALA A 101 11.77 -25.39 13.45
C ALA A 101 12.27 -26.83 13.31
N GLU A 102 13.59 -27.05 13.12
CA GLU A 102 14.18 -28.40 13.18
C GLU A 102 14.86 -28.73 14.52
N VAL A 103 14.75 -27.85 15.54
CA VAL A 103 15.32 -28.10 16.88
C VAL A 103 14.23 -28.06 17.96
N MET A 104 13.17 -28.84 17.75
CA MET A 104 12.29 -29.32 18.83
C MET A 104 11.78 -30.72 18.44
N ALA A 105 12.70 -31.65 18.21
CA ALA A 105 12.45 -33.09 18.16
C ALA A 105 12.91 -33.73 19.48
#